data_AF-A0A1C5N6G0-F1
#
_entry.id   AF-A0A1C5N6G0-F1
#
_cell.length_a   1.000
_cell.length_b   1.000
_cell.length_c   1.000
_cell.angle_alpha   90.00
_cell.angle_beta   90.00
_cell.angle_gamma   90.00
#
_symmetry.space_group_name_H-M   'P 1'
#
loop_
_entity.id
_entity.type
_entity.pdbx_description
1 polymer ?
#
loop_
_entity_poly.entity_id
_entity_poly.type
_entity_poly.pdbx_seq_one_letter_code
_entity_poly.pdbx_strand_id
1 'polypeptide(L)'
;MNSTKLIGKIFAPRQRKIDLYGTKAEEIQACVFRKLIQKASTTEWGTKYDYSHIQNYTDFQRVPVQTYEDVKGYVDRMRHGEKDVLWPGKVIWYAKSSGTTNDKSKFIPVSPEGLKGIHYRGGTDAVALYLRENPESRFFSGKGLILGGSHSPNYNVKDSLVGDLSAILIQNISPLVNLIRVPKKEIALLSEFEEKVERIADTTIHQNVTSLSGVPSWMLAVIHRILEKTGAKYLNEVWPNLEVFFHGGVCFTPYREQYKQLIPSDKMHYMETYNASEGFFGLQSDLHDPSMLLMIDYDVFYEFIPLEDIDKPNPAIVPLWGVEVGRNYAMVISTSCGLWRYIIGDTVKFTQKNPYKFIISGRTKHFINAFGEELMVDNAEKGLERACKETGAQVLEYTAAPVFMDANAKCRHQWLIEFSVMPDSLEKFTQVLDTALQEINSDYEAKRHKDITLQKLEVIVARQGLFHDWLKQKGKLGGQHKIPRLSNSREYIEEMLKLNN
;
A
#
# COMPACT_ATOMS: atom_id res chain seq x y z
N MET A 1 -14.66 33.08 11.40
CA MET A 1 -13.26 33.04 11.87
C MET A 1 -12.64 31.71 11.41
N ASN A 2 -11.47 31.70 10.77
CA ASN A 2 -10.87 30.45 10.27
C ASN A 2 -10.27 29.65 11.45
N SER A 3 -10.99 28.63 11.95
CA SER A 3 -10.55 27.76 13.05
C SER A 3 -9.23 27.04 12.71
N THR A 4 -9.03 26.68 11.44
CA THR A 4 -7.82 26.00 10.97
C THR A 4 -6.56 26.82 11.22
N LYS A 5 -6.61 28.15 11.03
CA LYS A 5 -5.45 29.02 11.26
C LYS A 5 -4.99 29.04 12.72
N LEU A 6 -5.94 28.88 13.66
CA LEU A 6 -5.64 28.80 15.09
C LEU A 6 -5.11 27.40 15.45
N ILE A 7 -5.82 26.35 15.02
CA ILE A 7 -5.46 24.96 15.30
C ILE A 7 -4.11 24.59 14.63
N GLY A 8 -3.85 25.12 13.44
CA GLY A 8 -2.61 24.91 12.69
C GLY A 8 -1.34 25.25 13.46
N LYS A 9 -1.41 26.21 14.40
CA LYS A 9 -0.27 26.56 15.27
C LYS A 9 0.18 25.39 16.16
N ILE A 10 -0.70 24.43 16.46
CA ILE A 10 -0.37 23.22 17.23
C ILE A 10 0.61 22.33 16.44
N PHE A 11 0.60 22.40 15.10
CA PHE A 11 1.46 21.61 14.23
C PHE A 11 2.82 22.26 13.96
N ALA A 12 2.98 23.56 14.24
CA ALA A 12 4.23 24.29 13.96
C ALA A 12 5.47 23.71 14.66
N PRO A 13 5.43 23.28 15.94
CA PRO A 13 6.57 22.59 16.56
C PRO A 13 6.94 21.29 15.86
N ARG A 14 5.94 20.58 15.31
CA ARG A 14 6.17 19.34 14.57
C ARG A 14 6.81 19.62 13.21
N GLN A 15 6.31 20.61 12.47
CA GLN A 15 6.90 21.06 11.21
C GLN A 15 8.40 21.41 11.38
N ARG A 16 8.76 22.16 12.43
CA ARG A 16 10.17 22.47 12.74
C ARG A 16 11.03 21.25 13.01
N LYS A 17 10.47 20.18 13.61
CA LYS A 17 11.20 18.91 13.77
C LYS A 17 11.42 18.20 12.44
N ILE A 18 10.46 18.28 11.52
CA ILE A 18 10.59 17.71 10.18
C ILE A 18 11.63 18.49 9.38
N ASP A 19 11.75 19.81 9.57
CA ASP A 19 12.78 20.63 8.89
C ASP A 19 14.22 20.16 9.21
N LEU A 20 14.43 19.56 10.39
CA LEU A 20 15.73 18.97 10.77
C LEU A 20 16.11 17.75 9.90
N TYR A 21 15.18 17.16 9.16
CA TYR A 21 15.50 16.03 8.27
C TYR A 21 16.53 16.40 7.19
N GLY A 22 16.59 17.67 6.78
CA GLY A 22 17.56 18.13 5.79
C GLY A 22 18.99 18.28 6.33
N THR A 23 19.17 18.30 7.64
CA THR A 23 20.47 18.62 8.28
C THR A 23 20.93 17.62 9.33
N LYS A 24 20.02 16.79 9.87
CA LYS A 24 20.27 15.87 10.99
C LYS A 24 19.80 14.44 10.73
N ALA A 25 19.67 14.04 9.46
CA ALA A 25 19.04 12.76 9.13
C ALA A 25 19.72 11.54 9.77
N GLU A 26 21.06 11.51 9.74
CA GLU A 26 21.86 10.43 10.33
C GLU A 26 21.72 10.38 11.85
N GLU A 27 21.80 11.52 12.53
CA GLU A 27 21.61 11.60 13.98
C GLU A 27 20.22 11.11 14.41
N ILE A 28 19.20 11.48 13.64
CA ILE A 28 17.80 11.07 13.86
C ILE A 28 17.67 9.55 13.72
N GLN A 29 18.15 8.96 12.62
CA GLN A 29 18.10 7.52 12.42
C GLN A 29 18.94 6.74 13.43
N ALA A 30 20.10 7.26 13.84
CA ALA A 30 20.90 6.67 14.91
C ALA A 30 20.17 6.68 16.26
N CYS A 31 19.38 7.73 16.54
CA CYS A 31 18.53 7.79 17.73
C CYS A 31 17.41 6.74 17.69
N VAL A 32 16.71 6.63 16.56
CA VAL A 32 15.68 5.60 16.33
C VAL A 32 16.27 4.21 16.48
N PHE A 33 17.38 3.94 15.82
CA PHE A 33 18.12 2.67 15.88
C PHE A 33 18.41 2.26 17.34
N ARG A 34 19.09 3.13 18.11
CA ARG A 34 19.43 2.84 19.51
C ARG A 34 18.19 2.56 20.36
N LYS A 35 17.12 3.35 20.17
CA LYS A 35 15.84 3.13 20.87
C LYS A 35 15.27 1.75 20.57
N LEU A 36 15.23 1.35 19.29
CA LEU A 36 14.67 0.06 18.87
C LEU A 36 15.49 -1.11 19.45
N ILE A 37 16.81 -1.09 19.27
CA ILE A 37 17.72 -2.15 19.75
C ILE A 37 17.66 -2.29 21.27
N GLN A 38 17.78 -1.18 22.00
CA GLN A 38 17.74 -1.19 23.47
C GLN A 38 16.41 -1.76 23.97
N LYS A 39 15.29 -1.31 23.40
CA LYS A 39 13.97 -1.74 23.82
C LYS A 39 13.72 -3.23 23.53
N ALA A 40 14.20 -3.73 22.40
CA ALA A 40 13.99 -5.12 22.02
C ALA A 40 15.00 -6.12 22.62
N SER A 41 16.04 -5.63 23.30
CA SER A 41 17.13 -6.47 23.82
C SER A 41 16.69 -7.63 24.71
N THR A 42 15.58 -7.48 25.44
CA THR A 42 15.04 -8.50 26.35
C THR A 42 14.03 -9.44 25.70
N THR A 43 13.75 -9.29 24.41
CA THR A 43 12.86 -10.21 23.68
C THR A 43 13.57 -11.51 23.35
N GLU A 44 12.82 -12.56 22.99
CA GLU A 44 13.39 -13.79 22.45
C GLU A 44 14.29 -13.50 21.24
N TRP A 45 13.82 -12.64 20.33
CA TRP A 45 14.59 -12.21 19.16
C TRP A 45 15.87 -11.47 19.55
N GLY A 46 15.75 -10.50 20.46
CA GLY A 46 16.88 -9.70 20.95
C GLY A 46 17.94 -10.56 21.66
N THR A 47 17.50 -11.59 22.39
CA THR A 47 18.39 -12.55 23.04
C THR A 47 19.08 -13.44 21.99
N LYS A 48 18.32 -13.96 21.02
CA LYS A 48 18.84 -14.83 19.94
C LYS A 48 19.95 -14.16 19.13
N TYR A 49 19.85 -12.86 18.87
CA TYR A 49 20.82 -12.11 18.07
C TYR A 49 21.68 -11.13 18.88
N ASP A 50 21.72 -11.31 20.21
CA ASP A 50 22.65 -10.61 21.11
C ASP A 50 22.59 -9.07 21.02
N TYR A 51 21.37 -8.52 21.06
CA TYR A 51 21.11 -7.08 20.93
C TYR A 51 21.77 -6.25 22.04
N SER A 52 22.05 -6.85 23.21
CA SER A 52 22.78 -6.21 24.30
C SER A 52 24.19 -5.74 23.92
N HIS A 53 24.82 -6.39 22.93
CA HIS A 53 26.15 -6.02 22.45
C HIS A 53 26.14 -5.29 21.09
N ILE A 54 24.97 -4.89 20.59
CA ILE A 54 24.87 -4.09 19.35
C ILE A 54 25.02 -2.60 19.72
N GLN A 55 26.19 -2.02 19.44
CA GLN A 55 26.50 -0.62 19.75
C GLN A 55 26.36 0.30 18.54
N ASN A 56 26.59 -0.24 17.35
CA ASN A 56 26.58 0.51 16.09
C ASN A 56 25.96 -0.31 14.94
N TYR A 57 25.85 0.32 13.77
CA TYR A 57 25.28 -0.32 12.59
C TYR A 57 26.09 -1.54 12.11
N THR A 58 27.42 -1.51 12.21
CA THR A 58 28.27 -2.65 11.85
C THR A 58 27.95 -3.87 12.70
N ASP A 59 27.79 -3.70 14.02
CA ASP A 59 27.39 -4.80 14.91
C ASP A 59 26.01 -5.35 14.55
N PHE A 60 25.10 -4.50 14.07
CA PHE A 60 23.74 -4.88 13.69
C PHE A 60 23.67 -5.71 12.42
N GLN A 61 24.67 -5.61 11.53
CA GLN A 61 24.70 -6.39 10.29
C GLN A 61 24.74 -7.91 10.52
N ARG A 62 25.05 -8.38 11.74
CA ARG A 62 24.95 -9.80 12.13
C ARG A 62 23.51 -10.31 12.25
N VAL A 63 22.53 -9.42 12.43
CA VAL A 63 21.11 -9.77 12.42
C VAL A 63 20.73 -10.10 10.98
N PRO A 64 20.12 -11.25 10.68
CA PRO A 64 19.82 -11.62 9.31
C PRO A 64 18.71 -10.75 8.72
N VAL A 65 18.78 -10.50 7.41
CA VAL A 65 17.65 -9.95 6.65
C VAL A 65 16.54 -11.00 6.60
N GLN A 66 15.29 -10.56 6.68
CA GLN A 66 14.13 -11.44 6.81
C GLN A 66 13.09 -11.18 5.72
N THR A 67 12.43 -12.24 5.26
CA THR A 67 11.12 -12.15 4.60
C THR A 67 10.01 -12.51 5.60
N TYR A 68 8.76 -12.53 5.13
CA TYR A 68 7.64 -12.90 6.00
C TYR A 68 7.70 -14.37 6.43
N GLU A 69 8.15 -15.24 5.54
CA GLU A 69 8.30 -16.68 5.77
C GLU A 69 9.21 -16.96 6.96
N ASP A 70 10.31 -16.22 7.09
CA ASP A 70 11.28 -16.40 8.18
C ASP A 70 10.69 -16.03 9.55
N VAL A 71 9.83 -15.01 9.59
CA VAL A 71 9.22 -14.50 10.84
C VAL A 71 7.85 -15.09 11.13
N LYS A 72 7.24 -15.81 10.19
CA LYS A 72 5.86 -16.34 10.28
C LYS A 72 5.62 -17.14 11.56
N GLY A 73 6.55 -18.02 11.93
CA GLY A 73 6.43 -18.84 13.14
C GLY A 73 6.41 -18.02 14.43
N TYR A 74 7.20 -16.95 14.50
CA TYR A 74 7.20 -16.02 15.63
C TYR A 74 5.90 -15.21 15.68
N VAL A 75 5.43 -14.73 14.53
CA VAL A 75 4.17 -14.00 14.41
C VAL A 75 2.99 -14.87 14.87
N ASP A 76 2.93 -16.14 14.44
CA ASP A 76 1.81 -17.02 14.82
C ASP A 76 1.76 -17.26 16.33
N ARG A 77 2.91 -17.47 16.97
CA ARG A 77 3.03 -17.54 18.43
C ARG A 77 2.51 -16.27 19.12
N MET A 78 2.91 -15.10 18.62
CA MET A 78 2.43 -13.82 19.15
C MET A 78 0.91 -13.67 18.98
N ARG A 79 0.34 -14.12 17.85
CA ARG A 79 -1.11 -14.10 17.60
C ARG A 79 -1.89 -14.98 18.58
N HIS A 80 -1.29 -16.08 19.03
CA HIS A 80 -1.82 -16.92 20.12
C HIS A 80 -1.61 -16.31 21.52
N GLY A 81 -1.00 -15.12 21.58
CA GLY A 81 -0.94 -14.29 22.76
C GLY A 81 0.36 -14.41 23.56
N GLU A 82 1.37 -15.05 22.99
CA GLU A 82 2.72 -15.07 23.54
C GLU A 82 3.33 -13.65 23.56
N LYS A 83 4.05 -13.34 24.63
CA LYS A 83 4.63 -12.02 24.88
C LYS A 83 6.14 -12.03 24.66
N ASP A 84 6.72 -10.85 24.45
CA ASP A 84 8.18 -10.65 24.43
C ASP A 84 8.91 -11.45 23.34
N VAL A 85 8.23 -11.80 22.23
CA VAL A 85 8.79 -12.62 21.14
C VAL A 85 9.63 -11.77 20.17
N LEU A 86 8.97 -10.96 19.33
CA LEU A 86 9.62 -10.05 18.37
C LEU A 86 9.69 -8.59 18.86
N TRP A 87 8.81 -8.22 19.80
CA TRP A 87 8.75 -6.90 20.43
C TRP A 87 8.30 -7.08 21.89
N PRO A 88 8.72 -6.20 22.82
CA PRO A 88 8.33 -6.32 24.23
C PRO A 88 6.81 -6.23 24.44
N GLY A 89 6.33 -6.98 25.42
CA GLY A 89 4.92 -7.07 25.78
C GLY A 89 4.12 -7.98 24.87
N LYS A 90 2.80 -7.85 24.97
CA LYS A 90 1.84 -8.65 24.20
C LYS A 90 1.27 -7.81 23.07
N VAL A 91 1.47 -8.26 21.83
CA VAL A 91 0.86 -7.65 20.63
C VAL A 91 -0.49 -8.30 20.38
N ILE A 92 -1.54 -7.50 20.28
CA ILE A 92 -2.93 -7.98 20.12
C ILE A 92 -3.56 -7.55 18.79
N TRP A 93 -2.90 -6.71 17.98
CA TRP A 93 -3.42 -6.28 16.69
C TRP A 93 -2.54 -6.78 15.56
N TYR A 94 -3.17 -7.32 14.51
CA TYR A 94 -2.48 -7.90 13.36
C TYR A 94 -3.12 -7.41 12.06
N ALA A 95 -2.38 -6.59 11.31
CA ALA A 95 -2.82 -6.13 10.02
C ALA A 95 -2.69 -7.28 9.00
N LYS A 96 -3.79 -7.61 8.33
CA LYS A 96 -3.81 -8.54 7.21
C LYS A 96 -3.25 -7.81 5.99
N SER A 97 -2.31 -8.45 5.29
CA SER A 97 -1.74 -7.97 4.02
C SER A 97 -1.77 -9.12 3.03
N SER A 98 -2.06 -8.83 1.77
CA SER A 98 -1.91 -9.80 0.68
C SER A 98 -0.43 -10.20 0.55
N GLY A 99 -0.19 -11.50 0.65
CA GLY A 99 1.15 -12.06 0.61
C GLY A 99 1.49 -12.65 -0.75
N THR A 100 2.75 -12.50 -1.17
CA THR A 100 3.41 -13.32 -2.21
C THR A 100 3.74 -14.75 -1.73
N THR A 101 3.21 -15.15 -0.58
CA THR A 101 3.65 -16.34 0.17
C THR A 101 2.76 -17.54 -0.16
N ASN A 102 3.11 -18.75 0.29
CA ASN A 102 2.24 -19.92 0.13
C ASN A 102 0.90 -19.84 0.89
N ASP A 103 0.74 -18.88 1.81
CA ASP A 103 -0.52 -18.60 2.49
C ASP A 103 -1.29 -17.45 1.82
N LYS A 104 -2.63 -17.52 1.92
CA LYS A 104 -3.58 -16.52 1.42
C LYS A 104 -3.31 -15.09 1.94
N SER A 105 -2.65 -14.94 3.10
CA SER A 105 -2.37 -13.62 3.68
C SER A 105 -1.19 -13.61 4.67
N LYS A 106 -0.46 -12.49 4.70
CA LYS A 106 0.47 -12.13 5.77
C LYS A 106 -0.28 -11.48 6.92
N PHE A 107 0.21 -11.69 8.13
CA PHE A 107 -0.28 -11.08 9.36
C PHE A 107 0.83 -10.25 9.98
N ILE A 108 0.75 -8.94 9.84
CA ILE A 108 1.78 -8.02 10.30
C ILE A 108 1.43 -7.53 11.71
N PRO A 109 2.31 -7.73 12.71
CA PRO A 109 2.05 -7.24 14.06
C PRO A 109 1.93 -5.72 14.09
N VAL A 110 1.00 -5.20 14.89
CA VAL A 110 0.86 -3.76 15.16
C VAL A 110 0.93 -3.57 16.67
N SER A 111 2.10 -3.15 17.18
CA SER A 111 2.29 -2.89 18.60
C SER A 111 1.66 -1.56 19.03
N PRO A 112 1.40 -1.33 20.33
CA PRO A 112 0.96 -0.01 20.82
C PRO A 112 1.92 1.13 20.49
N GLU A 113 3.24 0.87 20.50
CA GLU A 113 4.25 1.82 20.07
C GLU A 113 4.20 2.07 18.57
N GLY A 114 4.09 1.03 17.74
CA GLY A 114 3.99 1.17 16.29
C GLY A 114 2.72 1.92 15.87
N LEU A 115 1.59 1.62 16.52
CA LEU A 115 0.33 2.32 16.32
C LEU A 115 0.49 3.84 16.49
N LYS A 116 1.20 4.29 17.54
CA LYS A 116 1.40 5.71 17.85
C LYS A 116 2.58 6.33 17.10
N GLY A 117 3.73 5.68 17.15
CA GLY A 117 5.04 6.16 16.71
C GLY A 117 5.31 5.99 15.22
N ILE A 118 4.48 5.19 14.53
CA ILE A 118 4.56 4.97 13.09
C ILE A 118 3.26 5.44 12.42
N HIS A 119 2.14 4.74 12.65
CA HIS A 119 0.92 4.97 11.86
C HIS A 119 0.19 6.29 12.20
N TYR A 120 -0.13 6.55 13.47
CA TYR A 120 -0.78 7.81 13.85
C TYR A 120 0.12 9.02 13.69
N ARG A 121 1.45 8.84 13.84
CA ARG A 121 2.40 9.89 13.53
C ARG A 121 2.35 10.26 12.04
N GLY A 122 2.30 9.27 11.15
CA GLY A 122 2.04 9.43 9.71
C GLY A 122 0.83 10.29 9.40
N GLY A 123 -0.34 9.91 9.91
CA GLY A 123 -1.58 10.67 9.69
C GLY A 123 -1.52 12.09 10.27
N THR A 124 -0.88 12.27 11.43
CA THR A 124 -0.72 13.60 12.06
C THR A 124 0.19 14.49 11.22
N ASP A 125 1.29 13.95 10.71
CA ASP A 125 2.25 14.69 9.91
C ASP A 125 1.74 14.99 8.50
N ALA A 126 0.87 14.16 7.94
CA ALA A 126 0.18 14.46 6.69
C ALA A 126 -0.61 15.76 6.82
N VAL A 127 -1.39 15.92 7.90
CA VAL A 127 -2.10 17.16 8.20
C VAL A 127 -1.11 18.29 8.49
N ALA A 128 -0.04 18.04 9.24
CA ALA A 128 0.96 19.06 9.56
C ALA A 128 1.60 19.67 8.30
N LEU A 129 2.02 18.83 7.36
CA LEU A 129 2.66 19.27 6.11
C LEU A 129 1.64 19.93 5.18
N TYR A 130 0.44 19.36 5.05
CA TYR A 130 -0.63 19.98 4.26
C TYR A 130 -0.95 21.41 4.70
N LEU A 131 -1.07 21.64 6.00
CA LEU A 131 -1.36 22.98 6.56
C LEU A 131 -0.18 23.96 6.41
N ARG A 132 1.05 23.46 6.26
CA ARG A 132 2.22 24.30 5.94
C ARG A 132 2.15 24.78 4.50
N GLU A 133 1.90 23.86 3.57
CA GLU A 133 1.80 24.17 2.14
C GLU A 133 0.52 24.98 1.81
N ASN A 134 -0.51 24.89 2.64
CA ASN A 134 -1.79 25.58 2.46
C ASN A 134 -2.19 26.43 3.69
N PRO A 135 -1.53 27.59 3.93
CA PRO A 135 -1.78 28.40 5.13
C PRO A 135 -3.22 28.94 5.25
N GLU A 136 -3.93 29.06 4.13
CA GLU A 136 -5.31 29.53 4.06
C GLU A 136 -6.34 28.39 4.07
N SER A 137 -5.88 27.16 4.30
CA SER A 137 -6.71 25.96 4.45
C SER A 137 -7.85 26.15 5.45
N ARG A 138 -8.97 25.46 5.19
CA ARG A 138 -10.13 25.34 6.06
C ARG A 138 -10.35 23.89 6.51
N PHE A 139 -9.29 23.09 6.57
CA PHE A 139 -9.29 21.68 6.96
C PHE A 139 -10.17 21.38 8.20
N PHE A 140 -10.00 22.14 9.29
CA PHE A 140 -10.75 21.98 10.55
C PHE A 140 -12.07 22.77 10.62
N SER A 141 -12.57 23.27 9.49
CA SER A 141 -13.92 23.88 9.42
C SER A 141 -15.03 22.86 9.20
N GLY A 142 -14.65 21.62 8.85
CA GLY A 142 -15.54 20.51 8.58
C GLY A 142 -14.95 19.19 9.06
N LYS A 143 -15.44 18.09 8.49
CA LYS A 143 -15.06 16.73 8.86
C LYS A 143 -14.24 16.07 7.76
N GLY A 144 -13.36 15.15 8.16
CA GLY A 144 -12.65 14.27 7.24
C GLY A 144 -13.41 12.97 7.00
N LEU A 145 -13.70 12.66 5.73
CA LEU A 145 -14.21 11.35 5.34
C LEU A 145 -13.04 10.37 5.25
N ILE A 146 -12.99 9.42 6.19
CA ILE A 146 -11.93 8.41 6.26
C ILE A 146 -12.54 7.03 6.03
N LEU A 147 -12.08 6.35 4.97
CA LEU A 147 -12.50 4.98 4.67
C LEU A 147 -11.76 3.99 5.56
N GLY A 148 -12.53 3.05 6.11
CA GLY A 148 -12.04 1.93 6.88
C GLY A 148 -12.25 0.62 6.14
N GLY A 149 -11.30 -0.29 6.29
CA GLY A 149 -11.50 -1.69 6.01
C GLY A 149 -12.35 -2.37 7.09
N SER A 150 -12.21 -3.68 7.23
CA SER A 150 -12.91 -4.48 8.24
C SER A 150 -11.92 -5.24 9.12
N HIS A 151 -12.40 -5.69 10.29
CA HIS A 151 -11.62 -6.54 11.20
C HIS A 151 -12.50 -7.62 11.82
N SER A 152 -11.86 -8.64 12.37
CA SER A 152 -12.48 -9.71 13.13
C SER A 152 -11.68 -10.00 14.40
N PRO A 153 -12.27 -10.67 15.41
CA PRO A 153 -11.52 -11.24 16.52
C PRO A 153 -10.42 -12.16 16.03
N ASN A 154 -9.28 -12.16 16.72
CA ASN A 154 -8.12 -12.98 16.38
C ASN A 154 -7.88 -14.06 17.44
N TYR A 155 -8.13 -15.31 17.07
CA TYR A 155 -8.06 -16.47 17.97
C TYR A 155 -8.86 -16.23 19.28
N ASN A 156 -8.54 -16.98 20.34
CA ASN A 156 -9.16 -16.86 21.66
C ASN A 156 -8.42 -15.85 22.56
N VAL A 157 -7.80 -14.82 21.98
CA VAL A 157 -7.07 -13.79 22.74
C VAL A 157 -7.98 -12.58 22.94
N LYS A 158 -8.24 -12.23 24.20
CA LYS A 158 -9.09 -11.10 24.57
C LYS A 158 -8.62 -9.80 23.89
N ASP A 159 -9.58 -9.09 23.29
CA ASP A 159 -9.38 -7.80 22.60
C ASP A 159 -8.40 -7.86 21.40
N SER A 160 -8.00 -9.06 20.98
CA SER A 160 -7.13 -9.24 19.82
C SER A 160 -7.91 -9.14 18.52
N LEU A 161 -7.38 -8.38 17.56
CA LEU A 161 -8.01 -8.12 16.28
C LEU A 161 -7.07 -8.49 15.13
N VAL A 162 -7.67 -9.00 14.07
CA VAL A 162 -7.02 -9.25 12.78
C VAL A 162 -7.87 -8.66 11.67
N GLY A 163 -7.26 -8.01 10.70
CA GLY A 163 -7.98 -7.39 9.58
C GLY A 163 -7.21 -6.26 8.94
N ASP A 164 -7.89 -5.39 8.20
CA ASP A 164 -7.27 -4.29 7.51
C ASP A 164 -6.61 -3.32 8.51
N LEU A 165 -5.42 -2.83 8.17
CA LEU A 165 -4.71 -1.85 9.02
C LEU A 165 -5.60 -0.63 9.34
N SER A 166 -6.34 -0.12 8.35
CA SER A 166 -7.25 1.00 8.53
C SER A 166 -8.36 0.71 9.55
N ALA A 167 -8.83 -0.53 9.64
CA ALA A 167 -9.83 -0.96 10.62
C ALA A 167 -9.24 -0.96 12.05
N ILE A 168 -8.00 -1.44 12.22
CA ILE A 168 -7.27 -1.39 13.49
C ILE A 168 -7.03 0.06 13.93
N LEU A 169 -6.65 0.94 13.00
CA LEU A 169 -6.42 2.36 13.27
C LEU A 169 -7.72 3.07 13.68
N ILE A 170 -8.84 2.82 13.00
CA ILE A 170 -10.14 3.40 13.34
C ILE A 170 -10.66 2.83 14.66
N GLN A 171 -10.40 1.55 14.95
CA GLN A 171 -10.80 0.93 16.20
C GLN A 171 -10.18 1.64 17.42
N ASN A 172 -8.92 2.07 17.30
CA ASN A 172 -8.15 2.66 18.39
C ASN A 172 -8.03 4.20 18.31
N ILE A 173 -8.76 4.83 17.39
CA ILE A 173 -8.66 6.27 17.15
C ILE A 173 -9.18 7.07 18.34
N SER A 174 -8.56 8.22 18.62
CA SER A 174 -8.92 9.02 19.80
C SER A 174 -10.34 9.59 19.71
N PRO A 175 -11.02 9.82 20.85
CA PRO A 175 -12.36 10.41 20.86
C PRO A 175 -12.44 11.78 20.16
N LEU A 176 -11.39 12.60 20.27
CA LEU A 176 -11.32 13.90 19.62
C LEU A 176 -11.31 13.78 18.09
N VAL A 177 -10.51 12.85 17.55
CA VAL A 177 -10.46 12.62 16.10
C VAL A 177 -11.77 12.01 15.60
N ASN A 178 -12.41 11.15 16.40
CA ASN A 178 -13.75 10.64 16.07
C ASN A 178 -14.82 11.73 15.92
N LEU A 179 -14.69 12.86 16.62
CA LEU A 179 -15.65 13.97 16.51
C LEU A 179 -15.55 14.71 15.16
N ILE A 180 -14.34 14.76 14.59
CA ILE A 180 -14.03 15.47 13.34
C ILE A 180 -13.95 14.52 12.13
N ARG A 181 -14.33 13.25 12.31
CA ARG A 181 -14.30 12.21 11.27
C ARG A 181 -15.71 11.79 10.88
N VAL A 182 -15.90 11.45 9.62
CA VAL A 182 -17.04 10.69 9.11
C VAL A 182 -16.57 9.49 8.29
N PRO A 183 -17.40 8.43 8.14
CA PRO A 183 -18.65 8.18 8.87
C PRO A 183 -18.38 7.78 10.34
N LYS A 184 -19.44 7.51 11.12
CA LYS A 184 -19.30 6.91 12.46
C LYS A 184 -18.49 5.61 12.41
N LYS A 185 -17.83 5.26 13.51
CA LYS A 185 -16.97 4.08 13.62
C LYS A 185 -17.68 2.77 13.23
N GLU A 186 -18.92 2.60 13.65
CA GLU A 186 -19.74 1.42 13.30
C GLU A 186 -19.93 1.24 11.79
N ILE A 187 -20.11 2.34 11.05
CA ILE A 187 -20.28 2.33 9.59
C ILE A 187 -18.93 2.08 8.90
N ALA A 188 -17.88 2.75 9.38
CA ALA A 188 -16.54 2.63 8.79
C ALA A 188 -15.98 1.19 8.85
N LEU A 189 -16.39 0.42 9.86
CA LEU A 189 -15.90 -0.93 10.14
C LEU A 189 -16.81 -2.05 9.60
N LEU A 190 -17.87 -1.74 8.85
CA LEU A 190 -18.73 -2.75 8.21
C LEU A 190 -17.91 -3.70 7.32
N SER A 191 -18.27 -4.98 7.26
CA SER A 191 -17.62 -5.95 6.37
C SER A 191 -18.19 -5.89 4.95
N GLU A 192 -19.52 -5.81 4.83
CA GLU A 192 -20.21 -5.75 3.54
C GLU A 192 -19.97 -4.41 2.83
N PHE A 193 -19.31 -4.47 1.68
CA PHE A 193 -18.86 -3.27 0.97
C PHE A 193 -20.02 -2.45 0.40
N GLU A 194 -21.04 -3.09 -0.18
CA GLU A 194 -22.22 -2.39 -0.75
C GLU A 194 -22.97 -1.61 0.33
N GLU A 195 -23.30 -2.28 1.43
CA GLU A 195 -23.96 -1.64 2.57
C GLU A 195 -23.09 -0.52 3.13
N LYS A 196 -21.77 -0.74 3.23
CA LYS A 196 -20.84 0.29 3.68
C LYS A 196 -20.89 1.53 2.78
N VAL A 197 -20.78 1.36 1.46
CA VAL A 197 -20.83 2.47 0.50
C VAL A 197 -22.16 3.22 0.59
N GLU A 198 -23.27 2.49 0.68
CA GLU A 198 -24.61 3.06 0.83
C GLU A 198 -24.73 3.90 2.10
N ARG A 199 -24.33 3.34 3.25
CA ARG A 199 -24.42 3.99 4.56
C ARG A 199 -23.45 5.15 4.69
N ILE A 200 -22.28 5.08 4.06
CA ILE A 200 -21.37 6.22 3.98
C ILE A 200 -22.05 7.35 3.21
N ALA A 201 -22.57 7.08 2.01
CA ALA A 201 -23.22 8.10 1.21
C ALA A 201 -24.38 8.77 1.98
N ASP A 202 -25.32 7.98 2.50
CA ASP A 202 -26.49 8.49 3.24
C ASP A 202 -26.12 9.37 4.44
N THR A 203 -25.08 8.99 5.18
CA THR A 203 -24.71 9.72 6.41
C THR A 203 -23.79 10.91 6.16
N THR A 204 -23.16 11.02 4.99
CA THR A 204 -22.17 12.05 4.69
C THR A 204 -22.62 13.13 3.71
N ILE A 205 -23.65 12.88 2.89
CA ILE A 205 -24.20 13.87 1.94
C ILE A 205 -24.51 15.22 2.60
N HIS A 206 -25.07 15.21 3.81
CA HIS A 206 -25.45 16.43 4.53
C HIS A 206 -24.36 16.99 5.45
N GLN A 207 -23.15 16.44 5.42
CA GLN A 207 -22.04 16.88 6.27
C GLN A 207 -21.16 17.88 5.53
N ASN A 208 -20.59 18.85 6.25
CA ASN A 208 -19.51 19.68 5.72
C ASN A 208 -18.21 18.86 5.68
N VAL A 209 -17.94 18.18 4.56
CA VAL A 209 -16.70 17.42 4.35
C VAL A 209 -15.63 18.33 3.75
N THR A 210 -14.47 18.39 4.40
CA THR A 210 -13.32 19.23 3.99
C THR A 210 -12.14 18.40 3.48
N SER A 211 -12.07 17.13 3.87
CA SER A 211 -11.00 16.23 3.46
C SER A 211 -11.46 14.80 3.23
N LEU A 212 -10.76 14.11 2.36
CA LEU A 212 -10.90 12.69 2.07
C LEU A 212 -9.61 11.95 2.49
N SER A 213 -9.74 10.70 2.92
CA SER A 213 -8.59 9.83 3.18
C SER A 213 -8.92 8.36 2.90
N GLY A 214 -8.05 7.68 2.16
CA GLY A 214 -8.22 6.27 1.82
C GLY A 214 -7.65 5.89 0.45
N VAL A 215 -7.97 4.66 0.02
CA VAL A 215 -7.58 4.14 -1.30
C VAL A 215 -8.44 4.79 -2.39
N PRO A 216 -7.84 5.34 -3.47
CA PRO A 216 -8.55 5.99 -4.58
C PRO A 216 -9.72 5.17 -5.16
N SER A 217 -9.51 3.89 -5.46
CA SER A 217 -10.55 3.03 -6.05
C SER A 217 -11.83 2.96 -5.19
N TRP A 218 -11.67 2.80 -3.88
CA TRP A 218 -12.78 2.72 -2.93
C TRP A 218 -13.48 4.06 -2.74
N MET A 219 -12.70 5.13 -2.70
CA MET A 219 -13.23 6.48 -2.58
C MET A 219 -14.04 6.88 -3.82
N LEU A 220 -13.63 6.47 -5.02
CA LEU A 220 -14.43 6.69 -6.23
C LEU A 220 -15.81 6.03 -6.16
N ALA A 221 -15.91 4.80 -5.67
CA ALA A 221 -17.19 4.12 -5.50
C ALA A 221 -18.14 4.92 -4.56
N VAL A 222 -17.59 5.48 -3.48
CA VAL A 222 -18.36 6.34 -2.56
C VAL A 222 -18.77 7.65 -3.23
N ILE A 223 -17.87 8.30 -3.97
CA ILE A 223 -18.16 9.56 -4.67
C ILE A 223 -19.27 9.36 -5.70
N HIS A 224 -19.17 8.34 -6.56
CA HIS A 224 -20.21 8.03 -7.54
C HIS A 224 -21.55 7.78 -6.86
N ARG A 225 -21.58 7.01 -5.78
CA ARG A 225 -22.82 6.76 -5.05
C ARG A 225 -23.45 8.02 -4.47
N ILE A 226 -22.63 8.95 -3.99
CA ILE A 226 -23.09 10.26 -3.49
C ILE A 226 -23.67 11.12 -4.62
N LEU A 227 -23.03 11.15 -5.80
CA LEU A 227 -23.51 11.90 -6.96
C LEU A 227 -24.82 11.31 -7.49
N GLU A 228 -24.93 9.98 -7.58
CA GLU A 228 -26.17 9.29 -7.94
C GLU A 228 -27.33 9.68 -7.02
N LYS A 229 -27.10 9.68 -5.69
CA LYS A 229 -28.14 9.98 -4.69
C LYS A 229 -28.55 11.44 -4.69
N THR A 230 -27.61 12.35 -4.89
CA THR A 230 -27.88 13.80 -4.87
C THR A 230 -28.36 14.33 -6.21
N GLY A 231 -28.09 13.61 -7.31
CA GLY A 231 -28.26 14.11 -8.68
C GLY A 231 -27.27 15.23 -9.04
N ALA A 232 -26.29 15.51 -8.17
CA ALA A 232 -25.25 16.51 -8.43
C ALA A 232 -24.32 16.03 -9.55
N LYS A 233 -23.83 16.99 -10.33
CA LYS A 233 -22.88 16.67 -11.41
C LYS A 233 -21.45 16.56 -10.88
N TYR A 234 -21.12 17.37 -9.87
CA TYR A 234 -19.78 17.45 -9.32
C TYR A 234 -19.81 17.37 -7.79
N LEU A 235 -18.79 16.75 -7.19
CA LEU A 235 -18.76 16.52 -5.75
C LEU A 235 -18.65 17.83 -4.96
N ASN A 236 -18.04 18.87 -5.52
CA ASN A 236 -17.95 20.20 -4.90
C ASN A 236 -19.31 20.94 -4.87
N GLU A 237 -20.35 20.45 -5.56
CA GLU A 237 -21.74 20.92 -5.36
C GLU A 237 -22.32 20.36 -4.06
N VAL A 238 -21.95 19.12 -3.69
CA VAL A 238 -22.37 18.45 -2.45
C VAL A 238 -21.52 18.91 -1.27
N TRP A 239 -20.19 19.01 -1.46
CA TRP A 239 -19.23 19.42 -0.43
C TRP A 239 -18.40 20.63 -0.90
N PRO A 240 -18.93 21.87 -0.77
CA PRO A 240 -18.29 23.08 -1.29
C PRO A 240 -16.95 23.45 -0.64
N ASN A 241 -16.66 22.91 0.55
CA ASN A 241 -15.43 23.17 1.29
C ASN A 241 -14.40 22.03 1.18
N LEU A 242 -14.63 21.06 0.30
CA LEU A 242 -13.66 19.99 0.07
C LEU A 242 -12.38 20.56 -0.55
N GLU A 243 -11.23 20.29 0.09
CA GLU A 243 -9.95 20.87 -0.32
C GLU A 243 -8.78 19.86 -0.42
N VAL A 244 -8.88 18.66 0.16
CA VAL A 244 -7.77 17.70 0.08
C VAL A 244 -8.21 16.24 0.09
N PHE A 245 -7.52 15.42 -0.70
CA PHE A 245 -7.55 13.97 -0.62
C PHE A 245 -6.16 13.43 -0.28
N PHE A 246 -6.01 12.87 0.93
CA PHE A 246 -4.83 12.10 1.32
C PHE A 246 -4.98 10.67 0.80
N HIS A 247 -4.13 10.29 -0.16
CA HIS A 247 -4.25 9.00 -0.83
C HIS A 247 -2.98 8.17 -0.73
N GLY A 248 -3.16 6.86 -0.66
CA GLY A 248 -2.07 5.89 -0.57
C GLY A 248 -2.55 4.47 -0.88
N GLY A 249 -1.64 3.51 -0.78
CA GLY A 249 -1.90 2.09 -1.02
C GLY A 249 -1.89 1.67 -2.50
N VAL A 250 -2.16 2.59 -3.43
CA VAL A 250 -2.04 2.39 -4.89
C VAL A 250 -1.51 3.65 -5.57
N CYS A 251 -0.97 3.48 -6.78
CA CYS A 251 -0.56 4.62 -7.60
C CYS A 251 -1.77 5.49 -7.96
N PHE A 252 -1.70 6.80 -7.69
CA PHE A 252 -2.81 7.71 -7.95
C PHE A 252 -2.89 8.19 -9.40
N THR A 253 -1.77 8.17 -10.14
CA THR A 253 -1.68 8.66 -11.52
C THR A 253 -2.83 8.20 -12.42
N PRO A 254 -3.25 6.92 -12.42
CA PRO A 254 -4.35 6.46 -13.28
C PRO A 254 -5.73 7.04 -12.93
N TYR A 255 -5.92 7.48 -11.68
CA TYR A 255 -7.19 8.01 -11.17
C TYR A 255 -7.30 9.53 -11.30
N ARG A 256 -6.16 10.21 -11.51
CA ARG A 256 -6.06 11.67 -11.39
C ARG A 256 -7.07 12.42 -12.25
N GLU A 257 -7.21 12.03 -13.52
CA GLU A 257 -8.13 12.71 -14.43
C GLU A 257 -9.60 12.47 -14.07
N GLN A 258 -9.94 11.27 -13.61
CA GLN A 258 -11.31 10.97 -13.15
C GLN A 258 -11.66 11.81 -11.91
N TYR A 259 -10.74 11.94 -10.95
CA TYR A 259 -10.95 12.79 -9.79
C TYR A 259 -11.09 14.27 -10.15
N LYS A 260 -10.31 14.78 -11.12
CA LYS A 260 -10.45 16.16 -11.61
C LYS A 260 -11.81 16.40 -12.27
N GLN A 261 -12.33 15.42 -13.00
CA GLN A 261 -13.65 15.51 -13.63
C GLN A 261 -14.78 15.52 -12.60
N LEU A 262 -14.66 14.71 -11.54
CA LEU A 262 -15.66 14.62 -10.47
C LEU A 262 -15.56 15.79 -9.47
N ILE A 263 -14.40 16.43 -9.36
CA ILE A 263 -14.11 17.52 -8.41
C ILE A 263 -13.39 18.67 -9.14
N PRO A 264 -14.04 19.38 -10.08
CA PRO A 264 -13.44 20.48 -10.83
C PRO A 264 -13.31 21.73 -9.94
N SER A 265 -12.31 21.73 -9.08
CA SER A 265 -12.03 22.82 -8.13
C SER A 265 -10.52 23.06 -8.02
N ASP A 266 -10.09 24.30 -8.25
CA ASP A 266 -8.70 24.72 -8.08
C ASP A 266 -8.23 24.67 -6.61
N LYS A 267 -9.17 24.54 -5.67
CA LYS A 267 -8.89 24.37 -4.24
C LYS A 267 -8.66 22.91 -3.85
N MET A 268 -8.87 21.97 -4.77
CA MET A 268 -8.73 20.54 -4.49
C MET A 268 -7.28 20.10 -4.65
N HIS A 269 -6.72 19.55 -3.59
CA HIS A 269 -5.37 19.03 -3.54
C HIS A 269 -5.38 17.51 -3.42
N TYR A 270 -4.39 16.86 -4.04
CA TYR A 270 -4.20 15.41 -3.97
C TYR A 270 -2.80 15.16 -3.40
N MET A 271 -2.75 14.71 -2.15
CA MET A 271 -1.51 14.57 -1.40
C MET A 271 -1.18 13.10 -1.21
N GLU A 272 -0.04 12.69 -1.75
CA GLU A 272 0.38 11.29 -1.73
C GLU A 272 1.01 10.92 -0.39
N THR A 273 0.65 9.74 0.10
CA THR A 273 1.20 9.12 1.30
C THR A 273 1.65 7.70 0.99
N TYR A 274 2.83 7.31 1.48
CA TYR A 274 3.32 5.94 1.39
C TYR A 274 3.22 5.25 2.75
N ASN A 275 2.27 4.33 2.84
CA ASN A 275 2.02 3.50 4.01
C ASN A 275 1.64 2.07 3.59
N ALA A 276 1.95 1.11 4.44
CA ALA A 276 1.63 -0.30 4.31
C ALA A 276 1.24 -0.88 5.68
N SER A 277 0.90 -2.17 5.73
CA SER A 277 0.63 -2.87 6.98
C SER A 277 1.84 -2.85 7.93
N GLU A 278 3.05 -2.84 7.38
CA GLU A 278 4.33 -2.79 8.09
C GLU A 278 4.71 -1.42 8.65
N GLY A 279 4.11 -0.34 8.14
CA GLY A 279 4.44 1.00 8.61
C GLY A 279 3.94 2.15 7.76
N PHE A 280 4.34 3.35 8.15
CA PHE A 280 4.08 4.60 7.45
C PHE A 280 5.44 5.23 7.18
N PHE A 281 5.76 5.47 5.91
CA PHE A 281 7.15 5.71 5.50
C PHE A 281 7.35 7.05 4.81
N GLY A 282 6.38 7.53 4.02
CA GLY A 282 6.57 8.73 3.21
C GLY A 282 5.36 9.65 3.12
N LEU A 283 5.62 10.94 3.00
CA LEU A 283 4.61 11.99 2.80
C LEU A 283 5.06 12.93 1.71
N GLN A 284 4.18 13.27 0.77
CA GLN A 284 4.44 14.39 -0.11
C GLN A 284 4.52 15.68 0.72
N SER A 285 5.61 16.45 0.56
CA SER A 285 5.83 17.67 1.35
C SER A 285 5.68 18.94 0.54
N ASP A 286 5.52 18.82 -0.77
CA ASP A 286 5.30 19.87 -1.76
C ASP A 286 4.36 19.27 -2.83
N LEU A 287 3.22 19.91 -3.08
CA LEU A 287 2.19 19.39 -4.00
C LEU A 287 2.61 19.44 -5.48
N HIS A 288 3.67 20.17 -5.81
CA HIS A 288 4.23 20.25 -7.16
C HIS A 288 5.38 19.25 -7.39
N ASP A 289 5.88 18.64 -6.33
CA ASP A 289 6.94 17.63 -6.38
C ASP A 289 6.32 16.23 -6.22
N PRO A 290 6.41 15.34 -7.21
CA PRO A 290 5.87 13.98 -7.10
C PRO A 290 6.64 13.10 -6.10
N SER A 291 7.79 13.54 -5.60
CA SER A 291 8.56 12.79 -4.61
C SER A 291 8.05 13.02 -3.19
N MET A 292 8.10 11.95 -2.39
CA MET A 292 7.71 11.95 -1.00
C MET A 292 8.93 12.10 -0.10
N LEU A 293 8.78 12.89 0.96
CA LEU A 293 9.71 12.99 2.06
C LEU A 293 9.70 11.68 2.87
N LEU A 294 10.87 11.08 3.09
CA LEU A 294 11.01 9.91 3.96
C LEU A 294 10.88 10.33 5.44
N MET A 295 10.00 9.65 6.18
CA MET A 295 9.73 9.92 7.58
C MET A 295 10.72 9.18 8.48
N ILE A 296 11.83 9.85 8.77
CA ILE A 296 13.03 9.27 9.39
C ILE A 296 13.05 9.30 10.92
N ASP A 297 12.14 10.03 11.57
CA ASP A 297 12.05 10.08 13.05
C ASP A 297 10.90 9.23 13.61
N TYR A 298 10.37 8.33 12.78
CA TYR A 298 9.36 7.37 13.19
C TYR A 298 10.06 6.18 13.86
N ASP A 299 9.30 5.29 14.48
CA ASP A 299 9.86 4.06 15.05
C ASP A 299 10.18 3.02 13.95
N VAL A 300 10.87 3.47 12.89
CA VAL A 300 11.33 2.72 11.72
C VAL A 300 12.79 3.09 11.45
N PHE A 301 13.67 2.09 11.52
CA PHE A 301 15.04 2.19 11.04
C PHE A 301 15.13 1.64 9.62
N TYR A 302 15.74 2.40 8.71
CA TYR A 302 15.76 2.11 7.28
C TYR A 302 17.13 1.60 6.80
N GLU A 303 17.08 0.50 6.07
CA GLU A 303 18.14 -0.04 5.26
C GLU A 303 17.66 -0.25 3.82
N PHE A 304 18.58 -0.39 2.88
CA PHE A 304 18.30 -0.46 1.46
C PHE A 304 19.21 -1.46 0.77
N ILE A 305 18.66 -2.24 -0.15
CA ILE A 305 19.40 -3.16 -1.02
C ILE A 305 19.33 -2.59 -2.44
N PRO A 306 20.46 -2.27 -3.10
CA PRO A 306 20.44 -1.93 -4.52
C PRO A 306 19.72 -3.01 -5.31
N LEU A 307 18.80 -2.63 -6.19
CA LEU A 307 17.93 -3.60 -6.85
C LEU A 307 18.71 -4.64 -7.67
N GLU A 308 19.85 -4.25 -8.24
CA GLU A 308 20.78 -5.12 -8.95
C GLU A 308 21.50 -6.17 -8.06
N ASP A 309 21.45 -5.98 -6.73
CA ASP A 309 22.10 -6.86 -5.76
C ASP A 309 21.11 -7.80 -5.08
N ILE A 310 19.80 -7.62 -5.25
CA ILE A 310 18.78 -8.31 -4.44
C ILE A 310 18.81 -9.85 -4.56
N ASP A 311 19.12 -10.37 -5.75
CA ASP A 311 19.18 -11.82 -6.01
C ASP A 311 20.57 -12.41 -5.73
N LYS A 312 21.54 -11.60 -5.25
CA LYS A 312 22.87 -12.10 -4.89
C LYS A 312 22.79 -12.87 -3.57
N PRO A 313 23.59 -13.94 -3.39
CA PRO A 313 23.62 -14.69 -2.14
C PRO A 313 23.94 -13.83 -0.90
N ASN A 314 24.74 -12.77 -1.10
CA ASN A 314 25.06 -11.76 -0.10
C ASN A 314 24.81 -10.38 -0.72
N PRO A 315 23.57 -9.87 -0.69
CA PRO A 315 23.25 -8.56 -1.25
C PRO A 315 24.00 -7.46 -0.49
N ALA A 316 24.44 -6.41 -1.19
CA ALA A 316 24.92 -5.22 -0.49
C ALA A 316 23.74 -4.55 0.21
N ILE A 317 23.86 -4.30 1.50
CA ILE A 317 22.84 -3.62 2.29
C ILE A 317 23.46 -2.35 2.84
N VAL A 318 22.83 -1.22 2.56
CA VAL A 318 23.29 0.09 3.01
C VAL A 318 22.27 0.72 3.95
N PRO A 319 22.71 1.46 4.98
CA PRO A 319 21.82 2.27 5.79
C PRO A 319 21.34 3.48 4.97
N LEU A 320 20.39 4.26 5.50
CA LEU A 320 19.86 5.45 4.82
C LEU A 320 20.94 6.39 4.26
N TRP A 321 22.05 6.61 4.98
CA TRP A 321 23.12 7.50 4.52
C TRP A 321 23.98 6.93 3.38
N GLY A 322 23.94 5.62 3.15
CA GLY A 322 24.65 4.94 2.07
C GLY A 322 23.90 4.94 0.73
N VAL A 323 22.69 5.49 0.64
CA VAL A 323 21.93 5.51 -0.62
C VAL A 323 22.45 6.56 -1.60
N GLU A 324 22.21 6.33 -2.89
CA GLU A 324 22.59 7.18 -4.00
C GLU A 324 21.34 7.71 -4.71
N VAL A 325 21.39 8.98 -5.14
CA VAL A 325 20.30 9.58 -5.93
C VAL A 325 20.24 8.93 -7.30
N GLY A 326 19.03 8.62 -7.76
CA GLY A 326 18.81 8.04 -9.08
C GLY A 326 18.91 6.51 -9.13
N ARG A 327 19.34 5.86 -8.04
CA ARG A 327 19.44 4.40 -7.95
C ARG A 327 18.18 3.79 -7.32
N ASN A 328 17.80 2.60 -7.78
CA ASN A 328 16.66 1.85 -7.26
C ASN A 328 17.09 0.95 -6.11
N TYR A 329 16.28 0.91 -5.06
CA TYR A 329 16.53 0.11 -3.89
C TYR A 329 15.30 -0.66 -3.47
N ALA A 330 15.46 -1.91 -3.05
CA ALA A 330 14.47 -2.58 -2.20
C ALA A 330 14.58 -2.04 -0.77
N MET A 331 13.43 -1.75 -0.15
CA MET A 331 13.39 -1.20 1.20
C MET A 331 13.43 -2.31 2.26
N VAL A 332 14.29 -2.12 3.25
CA VAL A 332 14.46 -3.01 4.40
C VAL A 332 14.21 -2.20 5.67
N ILE A 333 13.36 -2.72 6.56
CA ILE A 333 12.91 -1.98 7.75
C ILE A 333 13.13 -2.76 9.03
N SER A 334 13.45 -2.04 10.10
CA SER A 334 13.31 -2.53 11.47
C SER A 334 12.37 -1.62 12.24
N THR A 335 11.34 -2.15 12.89
CA THR A 335 10.23 -1.34 13.43
C THR A 335 9.90 -1.68 14.87
N SER A 336 9.24 -0.74 15.56
CA SER A 336 8.66 -1.01 16.88
C SER A 336 7.46 -1.96 16.85
N CYS A 337 7.09 -2.51 15.70
CA CYS A 337 6.13 -3.60 15.59
C CYS A 337 6.78 -4.99 15.70
N GLY A 338 8.11 -5.09 15.79
CA GLY A 338 8.82 -6.37 15.88
C GLY A 338 9.23 -6.95 14.53
N LEU A 339 9.22 -6.15 13.47
CA LEU A 339 9.88 -6.52 12.22
C LEU A 339 11.35 -6.10 12.32
N TRP A 340 12.29 -7.00 11.99
CA TRP A 340 13.73 -6.75 12.07
C TRP A 340 14.39 -7.09 10.75
N ARG A 341 15.09 -6.11 10.17
CA ARG A 341 15.69 -6.17 8.83
C ARG A 341 14.76 -6.84 7.81
N TYR A 342 13.48 -6.49 7.87
CA TYR A 342 12.42 -7.10 7.07
C TYR A 342 12.33 -6.45 5.69
N ILE A 343 12.38 -7.26 4.64
CA ILE A 343 12.18 -6.79 3.26
C ILE A 343 10.68 -6.60 3.04
N ILE A 344 10.25 -5.34 2.87
CA ILE A 344 8.83 -5.03 2.65
C ILE A 344 8.33 -5.48 1.27
N GLY A 345 9.24 -5.54 0.29
CA GLY A 345 8.97 -5.98 -1.08
C GLY A 345 8.76 -4.83 -2.07
N ASP A 346 8.57 -3.61 -1.57
CA ASP A 346 8.51 -2.38 -2.38
C ASP A 346 9.91 -1.87 -2.75
N THR A 347 9.99 -1.23 -3.92
CA THR A 347 11.21 -0.57 -4.39
C THR A 347 11.02 0.94 -4.48
N VAL A 348 12.08 1.67 -4.12
CA VAL A 348 12.11 3.13 -4.13
C VAL A 348 13.30 3.64 -4.91
N LYS A 349 13.16 4.84 -5.49
CA LYS A 349 14.24 5.58 -6.11
C LYS A 349 14.38 6.92 -5.43
N PHE A 350 15.56 7.19 -4.85
CA PHE A 350 15.82 8.47 -4.21
C PHE A 350 16.01 9.57 -5.26
N THR A 351 15.29 10.68 -5.07
CA THR A 351 15.40 11.90 -5.88
C THR A 351 16.28 12.94 -5.20
N GLN A 352 16.45 12.85 -3.88
CA GLN A 352 17.20 13.80 -3.06
C GLN A 352 17.68 13.13 -1.77
N LYS A 353 18.80 13.60 -1.18
CA LYS A 353 19.30 13.17 0.15
C LYS A 353 19.08 14.19 1.28
N ASN A 354 18.98 15.49 0.98
CA ASN A 354 18.86 16.55 1.99
C ASN A 354 17.66 17.48 1.73
N PRO A 355 16.49 17.21 2.34
CA PRO A 355 16.12 15.95 3.01
C PRO A 355 15.97 14.77 2.03
N TYR A 356 15.92 13.55 2.57
CA TYR A 356 15.70 12.33 1.78
C TYR A 356 14.30 12.33 1.17
N LYS A 357 14.24 12.42 -0.16
CA LYS A 357 13.01 12.29 -0.94
C LYS A 357 13.11 11.13 -1.91
N PHE A 358 12.00 10.46 -2.15
CA PHE A 358 11.93 9.28 -3.02
C PHE A 358 10.61 9.21 -3.78
N ILE A 359 10.62 8.44 -4.86
CA ILE A 359 9.42 7.95 -5.55
C ILE A 359 9.35 6.44 -5.41
N ILE A 360 8.13 5.90 -5.40
CA ILE A 360 7.93 4.44 -5.49
C ILE A 360 8.26 4.03 -6.92
N SER A 361 9.24 3.16 -7.10
CA SER A 361 9.65 2.67 -8.42
C SER A 361 9.05 1.32 -8.79
N GLY A 362 8.35 0.67 -7.86
CA GLY A 362 7.65 -0.59 -8.08
C GLY A 362 7.71 -1.53 -6.86
N ARG A 363 7.72 -2.83 -7.14
CA ARG A 363 8.03 -3.92 -6.20
C ARG A 363 9.16 -4.75 -6.79
N THR A 364 9.83 -5.49 -5.92
CA THR A 364 10.94 -6.41 -6.26
C THR A 364 10.51 -7.54 -7.20
N LYS A 365 9.21 -7.82 -7.29
CA LYS A 365 8.59 -8.79 -8.20
C LYS A 365 7.55 -8.09 -9.08
N HIS A 366 7.36 -8.53 -10.32
CA HIS A 366 6.26 -8.07 -11.18
C HIS A 366 4.89 -8.32 -10.51
N PHE A 367 3.96 -7.36 -10.64
CA PHE A 367 2.67 -7.36 -9.95
C PHE A 367 1.66 -6.42 -10.61
N ILE A 368 0.37 -6.60 -10.30
CA ILE A 368 -0.71 -5.63 -10.55
C ILE A 368 -1.30 -5.24 -9.18
N ASN A 369 -1.15 -3.98 -8.81
CA ASN A 369 -1.84 -3.35 -7.69
C ASN A 369 -2.44 -2.02 -8.16
N ALA A 370 -3.29 -2.10 -9.17
CA ALA A 370 -3.93 -0.91 -9.73
C ALA A 370 -5.10 -0.47 -8.86
N PHE A 371 -5.85 -1.43 -8.31
CA PHE A 371 -7.13 -1.26 -7.61
C PHE A 371 -7.04 -1.57 -6.10
N GLY A 372 -5.87 -1.97 -5.61
CA GLY A 372 -5.62 -2.36 -4.21
C GLY A 372 -5.70 -3.88 -4.01
N GLU A 373 -5.52 -4.67 -5.07
CA GLU A 373 -5.63 -6.13 -5.14
C GLU A 373 -4.31 -6.87 -4.97
N GLU A 374 -3.18 -6.15 -5.09
CA GLU A 374 -1.81 -6.67 -4.90
C GLU A 374 -1.55 -8.05 -5.55
N LEU A 375 -2.00 -8.24 -6.79
CA LEU A 375 -1.83 -9.49 -7.52
C LEU A 375 -0.36 -9.68 -7.94
N MET A 376 0.27 -10.76 -7.50
CA MET A 376 1.68 -11.05 -7.74
C MET A 376 1.86 -12.11 -8.82
N VAL A 377 3.05 -12.15 -9.45
CA VAL A 377 3.34 -13.20 -10.46
C VAL A 377 3.12 -14.59 -9.91
N ASP A 378 3.53 -14.87 -8.66
CA ASP A 378 3.30 -16.20 -8.07
C ASP A 378 1.80 -16.55 -7.96
N ASN A 379 0.93 -15.57 -7.69
CA ASN A 379 -0.52 -15.78 -7.71
C ASN A 379 -1.00 -16.07 -9.15
N ALA A 380 -0.48 -15.32 -10.13
CA ALA A 380 -0.77 -15.51 -11.54
C ALA A 380 -0.37 -16.90 -12.03
N GLU A 381 0.85 -17.35 -11.74
CA GLU A 381 1.36 -18.67 -12.13
C GLU A 381 0.52 -19.79 -11.51
N LYS A 382 0.22 -19.73 -10.20
CA LYS A 382 -0.65 -20.70 -9.52
C LYS A 382 -2.07 -20.72 -10.09
N GLY A 383 -2.61 -19.55 -10.42
CA GLY A 383 -3.93 -19.41 -11.07
C GLY A 383 -3.94 -20.02 -12.46
N LEU A 384 -2.92 -19.75 -13.28
CA LEU A 384 -2.76 -20.29 -14.62
C LEU A 384 -2.53 -21.80 -14.60
N GLU A 385 -1.74 -22.31 -13.66
CA GLU A 385 -1.51 -23.75 -13.46
C GLU A 385 -2.83 -24.48 -13.23
N ARG A 386 -3.68 -23.96 -12.33
CA ARG A 386 -5.01 -24.52 -12.08
C ARG A 386 -5.91 -24.45 -13.32
N ALA A 387 -5.94 -23.30 -14.00
CA ALA A 387 -6.73 -23.13 -15.22
C ALA A 387 -6.28 -24.11 -16.32
N CYS A 388 -4.98 -24.31 -16.51
CA CYS A 388 -4.41 -25.29 -17.43
C CYS A 388 -4.84 -26.72 -17.07
N LYS A 389 -4.71 -27.10 -15.79
CA LYS A 389 -5.07 -28.44 -15.31
C LYS A 389 -6.54 -28.78 -15.51
N GLU A 390 -7.45 -27.82 -15.31
CA GLU A 390 -8.90 -28.06 -15.38
C GLU A 390 -9.49 -27.96 -16.80
N THR A 391 -8.75 -27.36 -17.75
CA THR A 391 -9.21 -27.14 -19.14
C THR A 391 -8.38 -27.88 -20.19
N GLY A 392 -7.26 -28.49 -19.78
CA GLY A 392 -6.30 -29.12 -20.70
C GLY A 392 -5.43 -28.13 -21.47
N ALA A 393 -5.53 -26.82 -21.18
CA ALA A 393 -4.71 -25.81 -21.82
C ALA A 393 -3.23 -25.95 -21.45
N GLN A 394 -2.36 -25.45 -22.33
CA GLN A 394 -0.95 -25.24 -22.04
C GLN A 394 -0.59 -23.81 -22.46
N VAL A 395 -0.12 -23.02 -21.50
CA VAL A 395 0.31 -21.63 -21.71
C VAL A 395 1.80 -21.62 -22.05
N LEU A 396 2.16 -20.94 -23.15
CA LEU A 396 3.55 -20.67 -23.50
C LEU A 396 4.05 -19.42 -22.80
N GLU A 397 3.33 -18.31 -23.01
CA GLU A 397 3.70 -16.98 -22.54
C GLU A 397 2.43 -16.18 -22.23
N TYR A 398 2.52 -15.27 -21.26
CA TYR A 398 1.46 -14.33 -20.94
C TYR A 398 2.01 -12.98 -20.47
N THR A 399 1.17 -11.96 -20.59
CA THR A 399 1.25 -10.69 -19.87
C THR A 399 -0.14 -10.27 -19.40
N ALA A 400 -0.23 -9.50 -18.32
CA ALA A 400 -1.48 -8.91 -17.88
C ALA A 400 -1.30 -7.47 -17.39
N ALA A 401 -2.33 -6.67 -17.62
CA ALA A 401 -2.39 -5.27 -17.20
C ALA A 401 -3.82 -4.87 -16.78
N PRO A 402 -3.96 -3.84 -15.93
CA PRO A 402 -5.26 -3.31 -15.56
C PRO A 402 -5.93 -2.60 -16.75
N VAL A 403 -7.24 -2.74 -16.86
CA VAL A 403 -8.12 -1.84 -17.60
C VAL A 403 -8.71 -0.88 -16.57
N PHE A 404 -8.27 0.37 -16.60
CA PHE A 404 -8.72 1.42 -15.67
C PHE A 404 -10.20 1.76 -15.89
N MET A 405 -10.81 2.39 -14.87
CA MET A 405 -12.26 2.63 -14.80
C MET A 405 -12.84 3.20 -16.11
N ASP A 406 -13.88 2.53 -16.60
CA ASP A 406 -14.74 3.08 -17.66
C ASP A 406 -15.70 4.15 -17.11
N ALA A 407 -16.56 4.70 -17.98
CA ALA A 407 -17.54 5.72 -17.59
C ALA A 407 -18.51 5.26 -16.48
N ASN A 408 -18.64 3.96 -16.23
CA ASN A 408 -19.48 3.36 -15.19
C ASN A 408 -18.67 2.94 -13.95
N ALA A 409 -17.43 3.43 -13.79
CA ALA A 409 -16.54 3.13 -12.67
C ALA A 409 -16.16 1.65 -12.50
N LYS A 410 -16.27 0.85 -13.58
CA LYS A 410 -15.90 -0.57 -13.57
C LYS A 410 -14.47 -0.75 -14.09
N CYS A 411 -13.67 -1.56 -13.41
CA CYS A 411 -12.31 -1.91 -13.82
C CYS A 411 -12.15 -3.43 -13.95
N ARG A 412 -11.13 -3.90 -14.68
CA ARG A 412 -10.84 -5.34 -14.83
C ARG A 412 -9.37 -5.59 -15.10
N HIS A 413 -8.93 -6.84 -14.99
CA HIS A 413 -7.66 -7.26 -15.56
C HIS A 413 -7.86 -7.73 -16.98
N GLN A 414 -6.91 -7.41 -17.86
CA GLN A 414 -6.84 -7.96 -19.21
C GLN A 414 -5.56 -8.77 -19.34
N TRP A 415 -5.70 -10.02 -19.73
CA TRP A 415 -4.66 -11.02 -19.84
C TRP A 415 -4.46 -11.37 -21.30
N LEU A 416 -3.27 -11.15 -21.82
CA LEU A 416 -2.88 -11.58 -23.15
C LEU A 416 -2.08 -12.87 -23.01
N ILE A 417 -2.59 -13.98 -23.55
CA ILE A 417 -2.05 -15.32 -23.30
C ILE A 417 -1.82 -16.05 -24.62
N GLU A 418 -0.58 -16.51 -24.85
CA GLU A 418 -0.21 -17.40 -25.94
C GLU A 418 -0.30 -18.85 -25.44
N PHE A 419 -1.07 -19.67 -26.13
CA PHE A 419 -1.26 -21.09 -25.80
C PHE A 419 -0.48 -21.98 -26.75
N SER A 420 0.24 -22.99 -26.24
CA SER A 420 0.71 -24.12 -27.06
C SER A 420 -0.40 -25.13 -27.32
N VAL A 421 -1.31 -25.27 -26.35
CA VAL A 421 -2.53 -26.08 -26.46
C VAL A 421 -3.69 -25.24 -25.96
N MET A 422 -4.68 -25.01 -26.83
CA MET A 422 -5.87 -24.25 -26.47
C MET A 422 -6.67 -24.96 -25.37
N PRO A 423 -7.33 -24.21 -24.47
CA PRO A 423 -8.30 -24.80 -23.53
C PRO A 423 -9.47 -25.45 -24.28
N ASP A 424 -10.10 -26.44 -23.63
CA ASP A 424 -11.39 -27.01 -24.06
C ASP A 424 -12.48 -25.93 -24.26
N SER A 425 -12.46 -24.88 -23.44
CA SER A 425 -13.26 -23.67 -23.59
C SER A 425 -12.52 -22.46 -23.01
N LEU A 426 -12.38 -21.40 -23.82
CA LEU A 426 -11.76 -20.14 -23.37
C LEU A 426 -12.56 -19.49 -22.23
N GLU A 427 -13.90 -19.61 -22.27
CA GLU A 427 -14.77 -19.09 -21.22
C GLU A 427 -14.58 -19.83 -19.91
N LYS A 428 -14.47 -21.17 -19.98
CA LYS A 428 -14.15 -22.01 -18.81
C LYS A 428 -12.77 -21.69 -18.26
N PHE A 429 -11.75 -21.55 -19.12
CA PHE A 429 -10.40 -21.16 -18.71
C PHE A 429 -10.41 -19.82 -17.97
N THR A 430 -11.10 -18.82 -18.54
CA THR A 430 -11.24 -17.48 -17.94
C THR A 430 -11.93 -17.56 -16.58
N GLN A 431 -12.99 -18.37 -16.45
CA GLN A 431 -13.69 -18.57 -15.17
C GLN A 431 -12.80 -19.24 -14.13
N VAL A 432 -12.10 -20.33 -14.48
CA VAL A 432 -11.22 -21.05 -13.56
C VAL A 432 -10.06 -20.17 -13.11
N LEU A 433 -9.45 -19.41 -14.03
CA LEU A 433 -8.39 -18.46 -13.69
C LEU A 433 -8.91 -17.40 -12.70
N ASP A 434 -10.04 -16.76 -12.98
CA ASP A 434 -10.62 -15.73 -12.11
C ASP A 434 -10.95 -16.28 -10.70
N THR A 435 -11.56 -17.46 -10.62
CA THR A 435 -11.87 -18.13 -9.35
C THR A 435 -10.60 -18.54 -8.59
N ALA A 436 -9.60 -19.09 -9.28
CA ALA A 436 -8.34 -19.46 -8.66
C ALA A 436 -7.64 -18.24 -8.05
N LEU A 437 -7.60 -17.11 -8.77
CA LEU A 437 -7.00 -15.87 -8.25
C LEU A 437 -7.72 -15.35 -7.00
N GLN A 438 -9.06 -15.43 -6.94
CA GLN A 438 -9.84 -15.09 -5.74
C GLN A 438 -9.53 -16.01 -4.56
N GLU A 439 -9.35 -17.31 -4.80
CA GLU A 439 -8.99 -18.23 -3.72
C GLU A 439 -7.57 -18.00 -3.18
N ILE A 440 -6.62 -17.68 -4.07
CA ILE A 440 -5.19 -17.53 -3.76
C ILE A 440 -4.88 -16.18 -3.12
N ASN A 441 -5.51 -15.08 -3.56
CA ASN A 441 -5.20 -13.72 -3.11
C ASN A 441 -6.42 -13.05 -2.48
N SER A 442 -6.33 -12.76 -1.17
CA SER A 442 -7.45 -12.16 -0.42
C SER A 442 -7.82 -10.74 -0.85
N ASP A 443 -6.86 -9.96 -1.33
CA ASP A 443 -7.14 -8.59 -1.74
C ASP A 443 -7.82 -8.60 -3.10
N TYR A 444 -7.40 -9.49 -4.01
CA TYR A 444 -8.10 -9.78 -5.25
C TYR A 444 -9.54 -10.26 -5.02
N GLU A 445 -9.74 -11.25 -4.13
CA GLU A 445 -11.06 -11.72 -3.68
C GLU A 445 -11.94 -10.56 -3.20
N ALA A 446 -11.40 -9.72 -2.31
CA ALA A 446 -12.12 -8.59 -1.75
C ALA A 446 -12.53 -7.55 -2.81
N LYS A 447 -11.68 -7.31 -3.83
CA LYS A 447 -12.03 -6.40 -4.94
C LYS A 447 -13.01 -7.02 -5.95
N ARG A 448 -12.95 -8.35 -6.15
CA ARG A 448 -13.84 -9.11 -7.04
C ARG A 448 -15.24 -9.35 -6.47
N HIS A 449 -15.41 -9.20 -5.17
CA HIS A 449 -16.69 -9.46 -4.50
C HIS A 449 -17.86 -8.72 -5.19
N LYS A 450 -18.84 -9.51 -5.66
CA LYS A 450 -20.05 -9.06 -6.38
C LYS A 450 -19.83 -8.23 -7.65
N ASP A 451 -18.62 -8.26 -8.24
CA ASP A 451 -18.30 -7.48 -9.44
C ASP A 451 -18.60 -5.98 -9.28
N ILE A 452 -18.40 -5.40 -8.09
CA ILE A 452 -18.75 -3.99 -7.85
C ILE A 452 -17.65 -3.07 -8.38
N THR A 453 -16.40 -3.35 -8.02
CA THR A 453 -15.24 -2.52 -8.41
C THR A 453 -14.40 -3.22 -9.47
N LEU A 454 -13.86 -4.39 -9.17
CA LEU A 454 -13.11 -5.23 -10.11
C LEU A 454 -14.04 -6.27 -10.74
N GLN A 455 -14.32 -6.15 -12.04
CA GLN A 455 -15.06 -7.14 -12.82
C GLN A 455 -14.19 -8.39 -13.08
N LYS A 456 -14.86 -9.47 -13.50
CA LYS A 456 -14.20 -10.65 -14.07
C LYS A 456 -13.12 -10.27 -15.08
N LEU A 457 -11.97 -10.93 -14.99
CA LEU A 457 -10.85 -10.71 -15.90
C LEU A 457 -11.23 -11.07 -17.35
N GLU A 458 -10.58 -10.41 -18.30
CA GLU A 458 -10.68 -10.67 -19.73
C GLU A 458 -9.44 -11.42 -20.21
N VAL A 459 -9.61 -12.52 -20.94
CA VAL A 459 -8.51 -13.22 -21.63
C VAL A 459 -8.58 -12.92 -23.12
N ILE A 460 -7.49 -12.39 -23.65
CA ILE A 460 -7.21 -12.22 -25.07
C ILE A 460 -6.22 -13.29 -25.48
N VAL A 461 -6.58 -14.07 -26.50
CA VAL A 461 -5.68 -15.07 -27.08
C VAL A 461 -4.63 -14.34 -27.92
N ALA A 462 -3.36 -14.59 -27.60
CA ALA A 462 -2.24 -14.12 -28.39
C ALA A 462 -1.99 -15.05 -29.58
N ARG A 463 -1.67 -14.48 -30.74
CA ARG A 463 -1.19 -15.25 -31.90
C ARG A 463 0.11 -15.95 -31.56
N GLN A 464 0.37 -17.06 -32.25
CA GLN A 464 1.61 -17.80 -32.09
C GLN A 464 2.83 -16.92 -32.44
N GLY A 465 3.85 -16.96 -31.59
CA GLY A 465 5.10 -16.20 -31.72
C GLY A 465 4.98 -14.71 -31.40
N LEU A 466 3.85 -14.23 -30.86
CA LEU A 466 3.64 -12.80 -30.57
C LEU A 466 4.72 -12.24 -29.64
N PHE A 467 4.97 -12.93 -28.53
CA PHE A 467 5.91 -12.48 -27.50
C PHE A 467 7.35 -12.48 -28.01
N HIS A 468 7.69 -13.47 -28.85
CA HIS A 468 8.98 -13.54 -29.53
C HIS A 468 9.18 -12.36 -30.49
N ASP A 469 8.18 -12.03 -31.30
CA ASP A 469 8.24 -10.91 -32.24
C ASP A 469 8.29 -9.56 -31.52
N TRP A 470 7.60 -9.41 -30.39
CA TRP A 470 7.71 -8.22 -29.55
C TRP A 470 9.12 -8.06 -28.97
N LEU A 471 9.74 -9.13 -28.45
CA LEU A 471 11.14 -9.11 -27.98
C LEU A 471 12.12 -8.77 -29.11
N LYS A 472 11.86 -9.25 -30.33
CA LYS A 472 12.62 -8.91 -31.54
C LYS A 472 12.57 -7.42 -31.85
N GLN A 473 11.39 -6.80 -31.84
CA GLN A 473 11.25 -5.36 -32.07
C GLN A 473 11.98 -4.52 -31.02
N LYS A 474 12.09 -4.99 -29.79
CA LYS A 474 12.82 -4.31 -28.71
C LYS A 474 14.34 -4.50 -28.77
N GLY A 475 14.87 -5.21 -29.77
CA GLY A 475 16.30 -5.52 -29.86
C GLY A 475 16.80 -6.44 -28.75
N LYS A 476 15.88 -7.22 -28.14
CA LYS A 476 16.14 -8.07 -26.97
C LYS A 476 16.16 -9.57 -27.31
N LEU A 477 16.31 -9.92 -28.59
CA LEU A 477 16.54 -11.30 -29.01
C LEU A 477 17.94 -11.77 -28.62
N GLY A 478 18.04 -12.90 -27.91
CA GLY A 478 19.31 -13.55 -27.61
C GLY A 478 19.93 -13.27 -26.23
N GLY A 479 19.17 -12.68 -25.29
CA GLY A 479 19.57 -12.55 -23.88
C GLY A 479 18.55 -13.15 -22.90
N GLN A 480 18.85 -13.17 -21.59
CA GLN A 480 17.91 -13.56 -20.50
C GLN A 480 16.75 -12.54 -20.31
N HIS A 481 16.28 -11.91 -21.39
CA HIS A 481 15.19 -10.95 -21.32
C HIS A 481 13.84 -11.68 -21.22
N LYS A 482 13.19 -11.55 -20.08
CA LYS A 482 11.88 -12.15 -19.80
C LYS A 482 10.75 -11.22 -20.20
N ILE A 483 9.61 -11.80 -20.60
CA ILE A 483 8.36 -11.08 -20.81
C ILE A 483 7.89 -10.49 -19.47
N PRO A 484 7.52 -9.19 -19.40
CA PRO A 484 6.89 -8.63 -18.22
C PRO A 484 5.52 -9.30 -17.98
N ARG A 485 5.45 -10.19 -16.99
CA ARG A 485 4.23 -10.97 -16.70
C ARG A 485 3.07 -10.12 -16.21
N LEU A 486 3.32 -9.29 -15.21
CA LEU A 486 2.30 -8.44 -14.59
C LEU A 486 2.81 -6.99 -14.56
N SER A 487 1.96 -6.05 -14.97
CA SER A 487 2.32 -4.64 -15.04
C SER A 487 1.16 -3.74 -14.61
N ASN A 488 1.47 -2.73 -13.79
CA ASN A 488 0.53 -1.65 -13.46
C ASN A 488 0.31 -0.67 -14.62
N SER A 489 1.25 -0.61 -15.57
CA SER A 489 1.13 0.16 -16.81
C SER A 489 0.57 -0.71 -17.93
N ARG A 490 -0.22 -0.11 -18.82
CA ARG A 490 -0.70 -0.75 -20.04
C ARG A 490 0.30 -0.69 -21.21
N GLU A 491 1.43 -0.01 -21.06
CA GLU A 491 2.41 0.20 -22.14
C GLU A 491 2.79 -1.11 -22.86
N TYR A 492 3.18 -2.15 -22.11
CA TYR A 492 3.58 -3.43 -22.71
C TYR A 492 2.44 -4.17 -23.39
N ILE A 493 1.26 -4.26 -22.75
CA ILE A 493 0.12 -4.99 -23.33
C ILE A 493 -0.39 -4.27 -24.58
N GLU A 494 -0.41 -2.94 -24.61
CA GLU A 494 -0.87 -2.16 -25.77
C GLU A 494 0.06 -2.31 -26.97
N GLU A 495 1.38 -2.37 -26.74
CA GLU A 495 2.33 -2.68 -27.80
C GLU A 495 2.12 -4.08 -28.36
N MET A 496 1.93 -5.08 -27.50
CA MET A 496 1.72 -6.47 -27.92
C MET A 496 0.35 -6.64 -28.62
N LEU A 497 -0.71 -5.98 -28.15
CA LEU A 497 -2.03 -6.02 -28.76
C LEU A 497 -2.01 -5.47 -30.20
N LYS A 498 -1.22 -4.42 -30.47
CA LYS A 498 -1.03 -3.91 -31.84
C LYS A 498 -0.36 -4.92 -32.79
N LEU A 499 0.44 -5.82 -32.23
CA LEU A 499 1.12 -6.89 -32.97
C LEU A 499 0.27 -8.17 -33.06
N ASN A 500 -0.86 -8.22 -32.37
CA ASN A 500 -1.71 -9.41 -32.23
C ASN A 500 -2.75 -9.58 -33.35
N ASN A 501 -2.37 -9.22 -34.59
CA ASN A 501 -3.24 -9.32 -35.77
C ASN A 501 -3.26 -10.71 -36.39
#